data_AF-A0ABD3QN02-F1
#
_entry.id   AF-A0ABD3QN02-F1
#
_cell.length_a   1.000
_cell.length_b   1.000
_cell.length_c   1.000
_cell.angle_alpha   90.00
_cell.angle_beta   90.00
_cell.angle_gamma   90.00
#
_symmetry.space_group_name_H-M   'P 1'
#
loop_
_entity.id
_entity.type
_entity.pdbx_description
1 polymer ?
#
loop_
_entity_poly.entity_id
_entity_poly.type
_entity_poly.pdbx_seq_one_letter_code
_entity_poly.pdbx_strand_id
1 'polypeptide(L)'
;MVEQQIISTSAPITAISWTGGKDCNLALLHAWRDGNFDVRYLIVFRLGTKQFKAHPLKFMEAQARSLDLRLIIVDFPDVVVDWMDAYVEGIGKVRDEYGVQVISTGDINLVGMMQRNWMERACEGAGIKCHLPLWDIDKEKALNAMLDEGFEIIFSCVKAPFFDETWINRKLDQTALQEMKEIIERGLTDDQLKSGLKPLDLCGERGEYHTMCVFGPLYKLRVEMDLSPEAQKEETPVTDWKGNIHNSNCIWTISLKETEVEVAVGSSITIIK
;
A
#
# COMPACT_ATOMS: atom_id res chain seq x y z
N MET A 1 -19.25 -7.76 13.48
CA MET A 1 -19.77 -8.03 12.13
C MET A 1 -19.03 -7.13 11.18
N VAL A 2 -18.57 -7.65 10.03
CA VAL A 2 -17.89 -6.82 9.01
C VAL A 2 -18.90 -5.85 8.40
N GLU A 3 -18.48 -4.60 8.20
CA GLU A 3 -19.30 -3.55 7.63
C GLU A 3 -19.74 -3.90 6.21
N GLN A 4 -21.05 -3.80 5.92
CA GLN A 4 -21.58 -4.02 4.57
C GLN A 4 -21.48 -2.74 3.74
N GLN A 5 -21.26 -2.90 2.44
CA GLN A 5 -21.26 -1.78 1.51
C GLN A 5 -22.70 -1.29 1.28
N ILE A 6 -22.91 0.02 1.35
CA ILE A 6 -24.20 0.66 1.09
C ILE A 6 -24.04 1.54 -0.15
N ILE A 7 -24.59 1.09 -1.29
CA ILE A 7 -24.38 1.73 -2.59
C ILE A 7 -25.65 2.32 -3.19
N SER A 8 -25.49 3.39 -3.95
CA SER A 8 -26.52 3.93 -4.83
C SER A 8 -26.71 3.04 -6.06
N THR A 9 -27.91 3.04 -6.65
CA THR A 9 -28.26 2.20 -7.81
C THR A 9 -27.44 2.47 -9.07
N SER A 10 -26.78 3.63 -9.16
CA SER A 10 -25.94 4.03 -10.28
C SER A 10 -24.45 4.11 -9.92
N ALA A 11 -24.04 3.58 -8.76
CA ALA A 11 -22.65 3.60 -8.35
C ALA A 11 -21.79 2.85 -9.38
N PRO A 12 -20.78 3.49 -9.99
CA PRO A 12 -19.88 2.82 -10.91
C PRO A 12 -19.08 1.70 -10.22
N ILE A 13 -18.83 0.63 -10.97
CA ILE A 13 -17.96 -0.45 -10.54
C ILE A 13 -16.57 0.12 -10.29
N THR A 14 -16.11 -0.05 -9.06
CA THR A 14 -14.89 0.54 -8.52
C THR A 14 -13.93 -0.54 -8.10
N ALA A 15 -12.67 -0.33 -8.43
CA ALA A 15 -11.57 -1.16 -7.98
C ALA A 15 -10.56 -0.34 -7.17
N ILE A 16 -9.88 -0.99 -6.24
CA ILE A 16 -8.84 -0.34 -5.43
C ILE A 16 -7.46 -0.73 -5.98
N SER A 17 -6.60 0.25 -6.26
CA SER A 17 -5.18 0.01 -6.51
C SER A 17 -4.55 -0.55 -5.24
N TRP A 18 -4.15 -1.81 -5.28
CA TRP A 18 -3.83 -2.59 -4.10
C TRP A 18 -2.36 -2.97 -4.04
N THR A 19 -1.71 -2.59 -2.95
CA THR A 19 -0.33 -2.99 -2.65
C THR A 19 -0.22 -3.67 -1.29
N GLY A 20 -1.32 -3.79 -0.55
CA GLY A 20 -1.40 -4.44 0.77
C GLY A 20 -0.94 -3.61 1.97
N GLY A 21 -0.47 -2.38 1.74
CA GLY A 21 -0.04 -1.48 2.81
C GLY A 21 -1.14 -0.60 3.39
N LYS A 22 -0.74 0.31 4.28
CA LYS A 22 -1.67 1.18 5.01
C LYS A 22 -2.55 2.04 4.09
N ASP A 23 -1.98 2.67 3.06
CA ASP A 23 -2.69 3.70 2.29
C ASP A 23 -3.78 3.13 1.39
N CYS A 24 -3.52 1.99 0.72
CA CYS A 24 -4.55 1.33 -0.08
C CYS A 24 -5.69 0.77 0.79
N ASN A 25 -5.41 0.40 2.04
CA ASN A 25 -6.42 -0.05 3.00
C ASN A 25 -7.32 1.11 3.48
N LEU A 26 -6.75 2.28 3.74
CA LEU A 26 -7.55 3.46 4.07
C LEU A 26 -8.34 3.95 2.85
N ALA A 27 -7.74 3.95 1.65
CA ALA A 27 -8.46 4.27 0.40
C ALA A 27 -9.62 3.30 0.11
N LEU A 28 -9.45 2.01 0.43
CA LEU A 28 -10.53 1.03 0.39
C LEU A 28 -11.65 1.42 1.37
N LEU A 29 -11.33 1.75 2.63
CA LEU A 29 -12.34 2.13 3.62
C LEU A 29 -13.13 3.37 3.20
N HIS A 30 -12.46 4.40 2.67
CA HIS A 30 -13.14 5.59 2.14
C HIS A 30 -14.07 5.25 0.98
N ALA A 31 -13.61 4.48 0.00
CA ALA A 31 -14.44 4.08 -1.14
C ALA A 31 -15.60 3.16 -0.71
N TRP A 32 -15.40 2.29 0.28
CA TRP A 32 -16.41 1.37 0.80
C TRP A 32 -17.57 2.10 1.49
N ARG A 33 -17.27 3.21 2.17
CA ARG A 33 -18.24 4.01 2.92
C ARG A 33 -18.91 5.11 2.09
N ASP A 34 -18.41 5.38 0.89
CA ASP A 34 -19.04 6.32 -0.04
C ASP A 34 -19.95 5.55 -1.00
N GLY A 35 -21.27 5.69 -0.81
CA GLY A 35 -22.28 5.02 -1.63
C GLY A 35 -22.31 5.43 -3.10
N ASN A 36 -21.43 6.33 -3.54
CA ASN A 36 -21.18 6.61 -4.95
C ASN A 36 -20.21 5.62 -5.60
N PHE A 37 -19.65 4.65 -4.88
CA PHE A 37 -18.74 3.64 -5.42
C PHE A 37 -19.21 2.22 -5.12
N ASP A 38 -19.23 1.38 -6.14
CA ASP A 38 -19.49 -0.06 -6.01
C ASP A 38 -18.15 -0.80 -6.00
N VAL A 39 -17.54 -0.94 -4.82
CA VAL A 39 -16.22 -1.54 -4.66
C VAL A 39 -16.32 -3.06 -4.77
N ARG A 40 -15.75 -3.62 -5.84
CA ARG A 40 -15.81 -5.07 -6.14
C ARG A 40 -14.46 -5.76 -6.28
N TYR A 41 -13.42 -4.99 -6.59
CA TYR A 41 -12.13 -5.55 -6.99
C TYR A 41 -10.95 -4.87 -6.29
N LEU A 42 -9.92 -5.66 -6.08
CA LEU A 42 -8.57 -5.19 -5.76
C LEU A 42 -7.70 -5.41 -6.99
N ILE A 43 -6.86 -4.46 -7.38
CA ILE A 43 -5.99 -4.58 -8.55
C ILE A 43 -4.52 -4.47 -8.14
N VAL A 44 -3.73 -5.46 -8.53
CA VAL A 44 -2.27 -5.45 -8.39
C VAL A 44 -1.65 -5.36 -9.78
N PHE A 45 -0.83 -4.34 -10.01
CA PHE A 45 -0.02 -4.23 -11.23
C PHE A 45 1.36 -4.84 -11.00
N ARG A 46 1.78 -5.80 -11.82
CA ARG A 46 3.03 -6.55 -11.64
C ARG A 46 3.89 -6.52 -12.90
N LEU A 47 5.19 -6.32 -12.76
CA LEU A 47 6.14 -6.43 -13.87
C LEU A 47 6.49 -7.90 -14.13
N GLY A 48 6.02 -8.44 -15.25
CA GLY A 48 6.22 -9.84 -15.60
C GLY A 48 5.70 -10.80 -14.53
N THR A 49 6.36 -11.94 -14.38
CA THR A 49 6.10 -12.90 -13.28
C THR A 49 6.99 -12.66 -12.06
N LYS A 50 7.71 -11.53 -12.02
CA LYS A 50 8.67 -11.24 -10.95
C LYS A 50 7.96 -10.99 -9.63
N GLN A 51 8.64 -11.30 -8.53
CA GLN A 51 8.14 -11.05 -7.19
C GLN A 51 7.85 -9.54 -7.02
N PHE A 52 6.64 -9.23 -6.57
CA PHE A 52 6.22 -7.85 -6.33
C PHE A 52 7.08 -7.24 -5.21
N LYS A 53 7.67 -6.07 -5.47
CA LYS A 53 8.71 -5.51 -4.60
C LYS A 53 8.20 -4.97 -3.27
N ALA A 54 6.91 -4.57 -3.19
CA ALA A 54 6.36 -4.03 -1.95
C ALA A 54 6.01 -5.16 -0.97
N HIS A 55 5.14 -6.08 -1.37
CA HIS A 55 4.70 -7.21 -0.54
C HIS A 55 4.53 -8.49 -1.36
N PRO A 56 4.67 -9.69 -0.75
CA PRO A 56 4.45 -10.94 -1.44
C PRO A 56 3.03 -11.04 -2.00
N LEU A 57 2.87 -11.59 -3.20
CA LEU A 57 1.56 -11.78 -3.80
C LEU A 57 0.64 -12.64 -2.92
N LYS A 58 1.19 -13.71 -2.31
CA LYS A 58 0.46 -14.58 -1.37
C LYS A 58 -0.17 -13.81 -0.19
N PHE A 59 0.50 -12.74 0.28
CA PHE A 59 -0.04 -11.88 1.32
C PHE A 59 -1.24 -11.08 0.81
N MET A 60 -1.13 -10.46 -0.36
CA MET A 60 -2.25 -9.71 -0.95
C MET A 60 -3.44 -10.62 -1.31
N GLU A 61 -3.18 -11.86 -1.74
CA GLU A 61 -4.22 -12.87 -1.94
C GLU A 61 -4.92 -13.23 -0.61
N ALA A 62 -4.18 -13.35 0.49
CA ALA A 62 -4.75 -13.60 1.81
C ALA A 62 -5.59 -12.40 2.31
N GLN A 63 -5.13 -11.17 2.06
CA GLN A 63 -5.93 -9.97 2.32
C GLN A 63 -7.22 -9.98 1.52
N ALA A 64 -7.15 -10.25 0.21
CA ALA A 64 -8.32 -10.32 -0.66
C ALA A 64 -9.35 -11.37 -0.19
N ARG A 65 -8.89 -12.56 0.23
CA ARG A 65 -9.75 -13.59 0.83
C ARG A 65 -10.42 -13.12 2.11
N SER A 66 -9.70 -12.44 2.99
CA SER A 66 -10.26 -11.92 4.25
C SER A 66 -11.27 -10.79 4.02
N LEU A 67 -11.01 -9.93 3.05
CA LEU A 67 -11.88 -8.83 2.63
C LEU A 67 -13.10 -9.30 1.82
N ASP A 68 -13.10 -10.56 1.36
CA ASP A 68 -14.12 -11.10 0.44
C ASP A 68 -14.23 -10.32 -0.88
N LEU A 69 -13.07 -9.87 -1.38
CA LEU A 69 -12.95 -9.13 -2.63
C LEU A 69 -12.12 -9.93 -3.63
N ARG A 70 -12.47 -9.82 -4.91
CA ARG A 70 -11.69 -10.47 -5.97
C ARG A 70 -10.42 -9.67 -6.26
N LEU A 71 -9.27 -10.35 -6.17
CA LEU A 71 -7.98 -9.81 -6.58
C LEU A 71 -7.79 -10.02 -8.08
N ILE A 72 -7.50 -8.95 -8.81
CA ILE A 72 -7.13 -8.95 -10.22
C ILE A 72 -5.63 -8.64 -10.30
N ILE A 73 -4.90 -9.49 -11.00
CA ILE A 73 -3.47 -9.28 -11.26
C ILE A 73 -3.34 -8.84 -12.71
N VAL A 74 -2.77 -7.65 -12.90
CA VAL A 74 -2.46 -7.09 -14.21
C VAL A 74 -0.97 -7.25 -14.43
N ASP A 75 -0.60 -8.22 -15.26
CA ASP A 75 0.79 -8.48 -15.63
C ASP A 75 1.22 -7.58 -16.79
N PHE A 76 2.23 -6.76 -16.54
CA PHE A 76 2.96 -6.06 -17.60
C PHE A 76 4.01 -6.98 -18.24
N PRO A 77 4.43 -6.71 -19.48
CA PRO A 77 5.55 -7.41 -20.10
C PRO A 77 6.82 -7.34 -19.24
N ASP A 78 7.71 -8.33 -19.37
CA ASP A 78 9.00 -8.35 -18.65
C ASP A 78 9.89 -7.13 -18.94
N VAL A 79 9.66 -6.50 -20.10
CA VAL A 79 10.32 -5.28 -20.55
C VAL A 79 9.25 -4.25 -20.87
N VAL A 80 9.19 -3.19 -20.05
CA VAL A 80 8.30 -2.04 -20.26
C VAL A 80 9.13 -0.89 -20.79
N VAL A 81 8.80 -0.42 -22.00
CA VAL A 81 9.45 0.73 -22.64
C VAL A 81 8.85 2.03 -22.12
N ASP A 82 7.51 2.11 -22.05
CA ASP A 82 6.78 3.23 -21.47
C ASP A 82 5.81 2.70 -20.40
N TRP A 83 6.03 3.15 -19.16
CA TRP A 83 5.19 2.75 -18.03
C TRP A 83 3.79 3.32 -18.11
N MET A 84 3.60 4.51 -18.67
CA MET A 84 2.28 5.12 -18.79
C MET A 84 1.43 4.30 -19.75
N ASP A 85 1.97 3.96 -20.92
CA ASP A 85 1.26 3.14 -21.92
C ASP A 85 0.91 1.76 -21.38
N ALA A 86 1.84 1.11 -20.66
CA ALA A 86 1.59 -0.19 -20.03
C ALA A 86 0.45 -0.12 -19.02
N TYR A 87 0.41 0.91 -18.17
CA TYR A 87 -0.68 1.13 -17.22
C TYR A 87 -2.01 1.44 -17.93
N VAL A 88 -2.01 2.30 -18.96
CA VAL A 88 -3.21 2.61 -19.73
C VAL A 88 -3.79 1.35 -20.38
N GLU A 89 -2.96 0.51 -20.99
CA GLU A 89 -3.40 -0.76 -21.58
C GLU A 89 -3.92 -1.73 -20.52
N GLY A 90 -3.20 -1.86 -19.40
CA GLY A 90 -3.58 -2.72 -18.28
C GLY A 90 -4.91 -2.32 -17.66
N ILE A 91 -5.12 -1.02 -17.43
CA ILE A 91 -6.39 -0.48 -16.93
C ILE A 91 -7.50 -0.66 -17.96
N GLY A 92 -7.20 -0.47 -19.25
CA GLY A 92 -8.14 -0.71 -20.34
C GLY A 92 -8.66 -2.15 -20.37
N LYS A 93 -7.77 -3.14 -20.18
CA LYS A 93 -8.16 -4.56 -20.04
C LYS A 93 -9.07 -4.77 -18.84
N VAL A 94 -8.75 -4.17 -17.69
CA VAL A 94 -9.60 -4.28 -16.49
C VAL A 94 -10.98 -3.67 -16.72
N ARG A 95 -11.05 -2.50 -17.38
CA ARG A 95 -12.31 -1.86 -17.78
C ARG A 95 -13.14 -2.79 -18.68
N ASP A 96 -12.53 -3.34 -19.72
CA ASP A 96 -13.25 -4.12 -20.74
C ASP A 96 -13.69 -5.49 -20.24
N GLU A 97 -12.89 -6.16 -19.41
CA GLU A 97 -13.19 -7.51 -18.89
C GLU A 97 -14.09 -7.50 -17.64
N TYR A 98 -13.95 -6.49 -16.76
CA TYR A 98 -14.61 -6.46 -15.46
C TYR A 98 -15.62 -5.32 -15.32
N GLY A 99 -15.76 -4.46 -16.33
CA GLY A 99 -16.65 -3.31 -16.29
C GLY A 99 -16.23 -2.23 -15.30
N VAL A 100 -14.96 -2.22 -14.87
CA VAL A 100 -14.45 -1.21 -13.94
C VAL A 100 -14.49 0.17 -14.57
N GLN A 101 -15.09 1.13 -13.87
CA GLN A 101 -15.28 2.51 -14.32
C GLN A 101 -14.53 3.51 -13.44
N VAL A 102 -14.07 3.08 -12.26
CA VAL A 102 -13.29 3.89 -11.31
C VAL A 102 -12.16 3.04 -10.73
N ILE A 103 -10.96 3.60 -10.67
CA ILE A 103 -9.88 3.10 -9.79
C ILE A 103 -9.68 4.09 -8.65
N SER A 104 -9.83 3.62 -7.42
CA SER A 104 -9.49 4.35 -6.20
C SER A 104 -8.05 4.02 -5.78
N THR A 105 -7.26 5.01 -5.39
CA THR A 105 -5.85 4.80 -4.99
C THR A 105 -5.55 5.39 -3.62
N GLY A 106 -4.48 4.89 -3.00
CA GLY A 106 -3.96 5.42 -1.73
C GLY A 106 -2.99 6.58 -1.90
N ASP A 107 -2.91 7.22 -3.06
CA ASP A 107 -1.93 8.29 -3.30
C ASP A 107 -2.27 9.52 -2.44
N ILE A 108 -1.29 9.97 -1.65
CA ILE A 108 -1.46 11.13 -0.76
C ILE A 108 -0.94 12.40 -1.44
N ASN A 109 0.25 12.34 -2.04
CA ASN A 109 0.92 13.50 -2.64
C ASN A 109 1.50 13.18 -4.02
N LEU A 110 1.98 14.23 -4.71
CA LEU A 110 2.77 14.09 -5.94
C LEU A 110 4.09 13.35 -5.69
N VAL A 111 4.43 12.45 -6.61
CA VAL A 111 5.70 11.73 -6.61
C VAL A 111 6.78 12.58 -7.31
N GLY A 112 7.87 12.87 -6.59
CA GLY A 112 9.05 13.52 -7.18
C GLY A 112 8.77 14.92 -7.74
N MET A 113 9.03 15.11 -9.03
CA MET A 113 8.83 16.39 -9.76
C MET A 113 7.55 16.42 -10.61
N MET A 114 6.68 15.42 -10.45
CA MET A 114 5.44 15.33 -11.21
C MET A 114 4.52 16.51 -10.93
N GLN A 115 3.78 16.95 -11.95
CA GLN A 115 2.82 18.06 -11.86
C GLN A 115 1.36 17.59 -11.74
N ARG A 116 1.12 16.30 -11.96
CA ARG A 116 -0.19 15.64 -11.86
C ARG A 116 -0.01 14.25 -11.28
N ASN A 117 -1.04 13.70 -10.65
CA ASN A 117 -1.02 12.34 -10.16
C ASN A 117 -0.80 11.33 -11.32
N TRP A 118 0.05 10.32 -11.13
CA TRP A 118 0.39 9.34 -12.16
C TRP A 118 -0.80 8.43 -12.51
N MET A 119 -1.47 7.88 -11.49
CA MET A 119 -2.62 7.01 -11.67
C MET A 119 -3.81 7.74 -12.27
N GLU A 120 -4.01 9.02 -11.94
CA GLU A 120 -5.03 9.86 -12.58
C GLU A 120 -4.81 9.93 -14.09
N ARG A 121 -3.58 10.20 -14.54
CA ARG A 121 -3.23 10.24 -15.97
C ARG A 121 -3.42 8.89 -16.65
N ALA A 122 -3.06 7.79 -15.97
CA ALA A 122 -3.25 6.45 -16.51
C ALA A 122 -4.74 6.09 -16.66
N CYS A 123 -5.56 6.42 -15.66
CA CYS A 123 -7.02 6.25 -15.72
C CYS A 123 -7.64 7.09 -16.83
N GLU A 124 -7.23 8.36 -16.97
CA GLU A 124 -7.67 9.27 -18.03
C GLU A 124 -7.37 8.68 -19.42
N GLY A 125 -6.15 8.19 -19.64
CA GLY A 125 -5.76 7.53 -20.89
C GLY A 125 -6.55 6.25 -21.18
N ALA A 126 -6.97 5.53 -20.14
CA ALA A 126 -7.81 4.34 -20.25
C ALA A 126 -9.33 4.64 -20.29
N GLY A 127 -9.74 5.91 -20.25
CA GLY A 127 -11.14 6.31 -20.31
C GLY A 127 -11.97 5.95 -19.08
N ILE A 128 -11.34 5.83 -17.90
CA ILE A 128 -12.02 5.62 -16.62
C ILE A 128 -11.67 6.72 -15.62
N LYS A 129 -12.42 6.83 -14.52
CA LYS A 129 -12.15 7.84 -13.48
C LYS A 129 -11.10 7.34 -12.49
N CYS A 130 -10.31 8.27 -11.96
CA CYS A 130 -9.47 8.04 -10.79
C CYS A 130 -10.11 8.70 -9.56
N HIS A 131 -10.17 7.98 -8.45
CA HIS A 131 -10.60 8.49 -7.16
C HIS A 131 -9.40 8.54 -6.21
N LEU A 132 -9.12 9.71 -5.64
CA LEU A 132 -7.96 9.98 -4.79
C LEU A 132 -8.42 10.44 -3.40
N PRO A 133 -8.99 9.55 -2.57
CA PRO A 133 -9.59 9.94 -1.29
C PRO A 133 -8.59 10.52 -0.28
N LEU A 134 -7.31 10.21 -0.43
CA LEU A 134 -6.25 10.64 0.48
C LEU A 134 -5.45 11.84 -0.05
N TRP A 135 -5.85 12.39 -1.20
CA TRP A 135 -5.10 13.44 -1.86
C TRP A 135 -5.02 14.70 -0.99
N ASP A 136 -3.80 15.20 -0.77
CA ASP A 136 -3.49 16.37 0.07
C ASP A 136 -4.05 16.28 1.50
N ILE A 137 -4.32 15.06 2.00
CA ILE A 137 -4.74 14.87 3.40
C ILE A 137 -3.59 15.22 4.35
N ASP A 138 -3.93 15.77 5.51
CA ASP A 138 -2.96 15.90 6.59
C ASP A 138 -2.48 14.51 7.04
N LYS A 139 -1.16 14.31 7.06
CA LYS A 139 -0.52 13.02 7.28
C LYS A 139 -0.76 12.47 8.69
N GLU A 140 -0.73 13.35 9.68
CA GLU A 140 -1.01 12.95 11.07
C GLU A 140 -2.49 12.58 11.22
N LYS A 141 -3.40 13.31 10.57
CA LYS A 141 -4.82 12.92 10.52
C LYS A 141 -5.04 11.59 9.80
N ALA A 142 -4.34 11.32 8.70
CA ALA A 142 -4.47 10.05 7.99
C ALA A 142 -4.04 8.87 8.86
N LEU A 143 -2.90 8.98 9.56
CA LEU A 143 -2.45 7.92 10.47
C LEU A 143 -3.40 7.77 11.66
N ASN A 144 -3.80 8.87 12.31
CA ASN A 144 -4.75 8.78 13.43
C ASN A 144 -6.09 8.17 12.99
N ALA A 145 -6.61 8.52 11.81
CA ALA A 145 -7.82 7.92 11.28
C ALA A 145 -7.67 6.39 11.13
N MET A 146 -6.53 5.89 10.68
CA MET A 146 -6.29 4.44 10.63
C MET A 146 -6.26 3.81 12.04
N LEU A 147 -5.63 4.48 13.01
CA LEU A 147 -5.55 3.98 14.38
C LEU A 147 -6.93 3.96 15.06
N ASP A 148 -7.72 5.01 14.85
CA ASP A 148 -9.08 5.15 15.39
C ASP A 148 -10.05 4.13 14.79
N GLU A 149 -9.86 3.77 13.52
CA GLU A 149 -10.61 2.70 12.85
C GLU A 149 -10.11 1.29 13.24
N GLY A 150 -9.06 1.17 14.06
CA GLY A 150 -8.56 -0.11 14.56
C GLY A 150 -7.83 -0.94 13.51
N PHE A 151 -7.18 -0.29 12.54
CA PHE A 151 -6.27 -1.00 11.64
C PHE A 151 -5.08 -1.58 12.41
N GLU A 152 -4.73 -2.84 12.12
CA GLU A 152 -3.48 -3.44 12.56
C GLU A 152 -2.47 -3.38 11.42
N ILE A 153 -1.49 -2.50 11.58
CA ILE A 153 -0.46 -2.22 10.58
C ILE A 153 0.90 -2.53 11.20
N ILE A 154 1.76 -3.22 10.47
CA ILE A 154 3.15 -3.49 10.88
C ILE A 154 4.12 -2.88 9.88
N PHE A 155 5.29 -2.44 10.35
CA PHE A 155 6.38 -2.01 9.46
C PHE A 155 7.02 -3.25 8.82
N SER A 156 7.03 -3.28 7.49
CA SER A 156 7.58 -4.38 6.68
C SER A 156 8.90 -4.03 6.03
N CYS A 157 9.20 -2.74 5.90
CA CYS A 157 10.47 -2.22 5.42
C CYS A 157 10.70 -0.86 6.08
N VAL A 158 11.92 -0.60 6.55
CA VAL A 158 12.29 0.69 7.11
C VAL A 158 13.70 1.08 6.68
N LYS A 159 13.96 2.38 6.58
CA LYS A 159 15.23 2.90 6.08
C LYS A 159 15.95 3.76 7.09
N ALA A 160 17.27 3.60 7.12
CA ALA A 160 18.16 4.56 7.75
C ALA A 160 18.08 5.92 7.02
N PRO A 161 18.30 7.05 7.73
CA PRO A 161 18.70 7.13 9.14
C PRO A 161 17.52 7.31 10.11
N PHE A 162 16.28 7.28 9.63
CA PHE A 162 15.11 7.51 10.48
C PHE A 162 14.82 6.32 11.39
N PHE A 163 15.04 5.12 10.86
CA PHE A 163 14.67 3.87 11.50
C PHE A 163 15.86 2.91 11.55
N ASP A 164 15.73 1.91 12.41
CA ASP A 164 16.63 0.77 12.53
C ASP A 164 15.85 -0.56 12.52
N GLU A 165 16.55 -1.68 12.68
CA GLU A 165 15.93 -3.02 12.67
C GLU A 165 14.83 -3.23 13.70
N THR A 166 14.82 -2.48 14.80
CA THR A 166 13.83 -2.65 15.89
C THR A 166 12.43 -2.22 15.48
N TRP A 167 12.30 -1.50 14.36
CA TRP A 167 11.01 -1.12 13.79
C TRP A 167 10.38 -2.23 12.96
N ILE A 168 11.14 -3.20 12.44
CA ILE A 168 10.58 -4.31 11.66
C ILE A 168 9.67 -5.18 12.54
N ASN A 169 8.54 -5.60 11.99
CA ASN A 169 7.46 -6.33 12.69
C ASN A 169 6.78 -5.56 13.83
N ARG A 170 7.24 -4.34 14.14
CA ARG A 170 6.60 -3.47 15.11
C ARG A 170 5.26 -2.98 14.56
N LYS A 171 4.28 -2.83 15.45
CA LYS A 171 3.00 -2.22 15.12
C LYS A 171 3.16 -0.71 14.91
N LEU A 172 2.48 -0.18 13.90
CA LEU A 172 2.19 1.24 13.81
C LEU A 172 1.03 1.53 14.76
N ASP A 173 1.36 1.96 15.98
CA ASP A 173 0.42 2.36 17.02
C ASP A 173 0.68 3.80 17.48
N GLN A 174 -0.05 4.28 18.50
CA GLN A 174 0.12 5.64 19.02
C GLN A 174 1.54 5.88 19.57
N THR A 175 2.20 4.86 20.10
CA THR A 175 3.59 4.97 20.57
C THR A 175 4.55 5.15 19.40
N ALA A 176 4.42 4.31 18.37
CA ALA A 176 5.23 4.43 17.15
C ALA A 176 5.00 5.76 16.44
N LEU A 177 3.75 6.25 16.40
CA LEU A 177 3.41 7.56 15.85
C LEU A 177 4.10 8.69 16.62
N GLN A 178 4.07 8.65 17.95
CA GLN A 178 4.73 9.65 18.79
C GLN A 178 6.25 9.64 18.60
N GLU A 179 6.88 8.46 18.50
CA GLU A 179 8.32 8.35 18.22
C GLU A 179 8.69 8.89 16.84
N MET A 180 7.87 8.67 15.81
CA MET A 180 8.09 9.29 14.50
C MET A 180 8.01 10.81 14.56
N LYS A 181 7.11 11.37 15.37
CA LYS A 181 7.02 12.82 15.60
C LYS A 181 8.27 13.35 16.31
N GLU A 182 8.78 12.62 17.30
CA GLU A 182 10.05 12.96 17.96
C GLU A 182 11.25 12.93 16.99
N ILE A 183 11.27 11.98 16.04
CA ILE A 183 12.27 11.94 14.96
C ILE A 183 12.19 13.21 14.09
N ILE A 184 10.98 13.66 13.76
CA ILE A 184 10.75 14.89 12.99
C ILE A 184 11.21 16.11 13.80
N GLU A 185 10.82 16.21 15.07
CA GLU A 185 11.15 17.32 15.97
C GLU A 185 12.66 17.46 16.22
N ARG A 186 13.36 16.31 16.36
CA ARG A 186 14.83 16.29 16.46
C ARG A 186 15.51 16.90 15.24
N GLY A 187 14.85 16.85 14.09
CA GLY A 187 15.34 17.39 12.83
C GLY A 187 16.55 16.63 12.27
N LEU A 188 17.11 17.19 11.19
CA LEU A 188 18.28 16.66 10.52
C LEU A 188 19.51 17.52 10.85
N THR A 189 20.69 16.90 10.87
CA THR A 189 21.95 17.64 10.99
C THR A 189 22.24 18.41 9.70
N ASP A 190 23.10 19.42 9.77
CA ASP A 190 23.55 20.18 8.59
C ASP A 190 24.15 19.29 7.51
N ASP A 191 24.89 18.24 7.90
CA ASP A 191 25.51 17.31 6.96
C ASP A 191 24.48 16.40 6.28
N GLN A 192 23.44 16.00 7.01
CA GLN A 192 22.30 15.27 6.43
C GLN A 192 21.51 16.15 5.46
N LEU A 193 21.29 17.42 5.80
CA LEU A 193 20.63 18.36 4.89
C LEU A 193 21.48 18.60 3.62
N LYS A 194 22.80 18.75 3.76
CA LYS A 194 23.73 18.90 2.64
C LYS A 194 23.82 17.68 1.75
N SER A 195 23.62 16.47 2.29
CA SER A 195 23.56 15.24 1.47
C SER A 195 22.26 15.11 0.67
N GLY A 196 21.31 16.03 0.86
CA GLY A 196 20.01 16.02 0.19
C GLY A 196 18.95 15.20 0.92
N LEU A 197 19.24 14.73 2.14
CA LEU A 197 18.23 14.10 2.98
C LEU A 197 17.17 15.12 3.36
N LYS A 198 15.90 14.72 3.28
CA LYS A 198 14.75 15.55 3.66
C LYS A 198 14.16 15.04 4.97
N PRO A 199 13.49 15.87 5.78
CA PRO A 199 12.85 15.41 7.02
C PRO A 199 11.90 14.24 6.79
N LEU A 200 11.75 13.37 7.79
CA LEU A 200 10.85 12.22 7.75
C LEU A 200 9.45 12.65 7.30
N ASP A 201 8.94 11.99 6.27
CA ASP A 201 7.55 12.04 5.89
C ASP A 201 6.74 11.10 6.78
N LEU A 202 5.79 11.64 7.53
CA LEU A 202 5.05 10.86 8.51
C LEU A 202 4.27 9.69 7.87
N CYS A 203 3.81 9.85 6.62
CA CYS A 203 3.15 8.78 5.86
C CYS A 203 4.14 7.95 5.02
N GLY A 204 5.45 8.22 5.08
CA GLY A 204 6.44 7.46 4.31
C GLY A 204 6.41 7.72 2.81
N GLU A 205 5.86 8.86 2.36
CA GLU A 205 5.70 9.19 0.94
C GLU A 205 7.03 9.39 0.19
N ARG A 206 8.16 9.44 0.91
CA ARG A 206 9.50 9.49 0.32
C ARG A 206 10.20 8.13 0.44
N GLY A 207 9.44 7.08 0.75
CA GLY A 207 9.93 5.71 0.84
C GLY A 207 10.75 5.43 2.10
N GLU A 208 10.57 6.20 3.17
CA GLU A 208 11.27 6.00 4.45
C GLU A 208 10.90 4.66 5.10
N TYR A 209 9.67 4.19 4.86
CA TYR A 209 9.21 2.89 5.30
C TYR A 209 8.07 2.35 4.40
N HIS A 210 7.85 1.04 4.47
CA HIS A 210 6.64 0.38 3.97
C HIS A 210 5.97 -0.39 5.11
N THR A 211 4.67 -0.63 4.95
CA THR A 211 3.86 -1.32 5.94
C THR A 211 3.00 -2.41 5.33
N MET A 212 2.66 -3.39 6.14
CA MET A 212 1.68 -4.43 5.84
C MET A 212 0.47 -4.25 6.75
N CYS A 213 -0.72 -4.14 6.15
CA CYS A 213 -1.97 -4.09 6.90
C CYS A 213 -2.51 -5.52 7.09
N VAL A 214 -2.47 -6.02 8.33
CA VAL A 214 -2.82 -7.42 8.64
C VAL A 214 -4.25 -7.57 9.14
N PHE A 215 -4.89 -6.48 9.57
CA PHE A 215 -6.29 -6.47 9.99
C PHE A 215 -6.87 -5.04 9.95
N GLY A 216 -8.19 -4.93 9.97
CA GLY A 216 -8.92 -3.64 9.99
C GLY A 216 -10.44 -3.84 9.86
N PRO A 217 -11.22 -2.75 9.78
CA PRO A 217 -12.69 -2.79 9.82
C PRO A 217 -13.37 -3.74 8.83
N LEU A 218 -12.79 -3.88 7.64
CA LEU A 218 -13.38 -4.65 6.54
C LEU A 218 -12.89 -6.11 6.48
N TYR A 219 -11.91 -6.46 7.31
CA TYR A 219 -11.34 -7.82 7.32
C TYR A 219 -12.27 -8.76 8.10
N LYS A 220 -12.62 -9.90 7.51
CA LYS A 220 -13.33 -10.97 8.25
C LYS A 220 -12.43 -11.67 9.26
N LEU A 221 -11.15 -11.84 8.90
CA LEU A 221 -10.14 -12.54 9.69
C LEU A 221 -8.80 -11.81 9.61
N ARG A 222 -8.00 -11.90 10.66
CA ARG A 222 -6.62 -11.42 10.65
C ARG A 222 -5.79 -12.23 9.64
N VAL A 223 -4.99 -11.54 8.85
CA VAL A 223 -4.03 -12.18 7.94
C VAL A 223 -2.77 -12.49 8.72
N GLU A 224 -2.42 -13.77 8.81
CA GLU A 224 -1.22 -14.20 9.51
C GLU A 224 -0.10 -14.51 8.53
N MET A 225 1.13 -14.24 8.94
CA MET A 225 2.32 -14.56 8.19
C MET A 225 3.32 -15.20 9.15
N ASP A 226 4.03 -16.21 8.68
CA ASP A 226 5.14 -16.77 9.43
C ASP A 226 6.39 -15.91 9.20
N LEU A 227 6.65 -15.03 10.16
CA LEU A 227 7.73 -14.06 10.11
C LEU A 227 8.95 -14.64 10.84
N SER A 228 10.13 -14.47 10.27
CA SER A 228 11.36 -14.62 11.04
C SER A 228 11.50 -13.42 12.00
N PRO A 229 11.96 -13.66 13.23
CA PRO A 229 12.14 -12.60 14.21
C PRO A 229 13.26 -11.62 13.83
N GLU A 230 14.20 -12.05 12.99
CA GLU A 230 15.30 -11.22 12.50
C GLU A 230 14.92 -10.45 11.23
N ALA A 231 15.20 -9.15 11.23
CA ALA A 231 15.12 -8.34 10.01
C ALA A 231 16.25 -8.69 9.03
N GLN A 232 15.95 -8.71 7.74
CA GLN A 232 16.98 -8.79 6.71
C GLN A 232 17.56 -7.40 6.50
N LYS A 233 18.89 -7.28 6.60
CA LYS A 233 19.61 -6.03 6.37
C LYS A 233 20.22 -6.03 4.97
N GLU A 234 19.93 -5.00 4.19
CA GLU A 234 20.57 -4.72 2.90
C GLU A 234 21.31 -3.39 2.98
N GLU A 235 22.60 -3.39 2.66
CA GLU A 235 23.38 -2.16 2.50
C GLU A 235 23.20 -1.65 1.07
N THR A 236 22.59 -0.48 0.94
CA THR A 236 22.32 0.12 -0.37
C THR A 236 23.44 1.09 -0.75
N PRO A 237 24.00 0.99 -1.97
CA PRO A 237 24.94 1.98 -2.46
C PRO A 237 24.28 3.36 -2.47
N VAL A 238 25.00 4.39 -2.04
CA VAL A 238 24.58 5.77 -2.27
C VAL A 238 24.52 5.97 -3.80
N THR A 239 23.33 6.24 -4.32
CA THR A 239 23.13 6.50 -5.75
C THR A 239 22.98 8.00 -6.01
N ASP A 240 23.39 8.48 -7.18
CA ASP A 240 23.16 9.87 -7.63
C ASP A 240 21.71 10.14 -8.05
N TRP A 241 20.78 9.21 -7.75
CA TRP A 241 19.40 9.31 -8.18
C TRP A 241 18.67 10.42 -7.40
N LYS A 242 18.20 11.44 -8.12
CA LYS A 242 17.57 12.64 -7.55
C LYS A 242 16.10 12.47 -7.15
N GLY A 243 15.56 11.25 -7.23
CA GLY A 243 14.21 10.98 -6.75
C GLY A 243 14.20 10.67 -5.24
N ASN A 244 13.01 10.67 -4.64
CA ASN A 244 12.87 10.68 -3.18
C ASN A 244 13.11 9.30 -2.48
N ILE A 245 12.94 8.20 -3.21
CA ILE A 245 12.79 6.81 -2.70
C ILE A 245 14.11 6.06 -2.37
N HIS A 246 15.30 6.49 -2.82
CA HIS A 246 16.50 5.62 -2.85
C HIS A 246 17.76 6.11 -2.10
N ASN A 247 17.73 7.23 -1.39
CA ASN A 247 18.92 7.74 -0.69
C ASN A 247 18.99 7.25 0.76
N SER A 248 19.03 5.92 0.94
CA SER A 248 19.36 5.31 2.22
C SER A 248 20.69 4.56 2.11
N ASN A 249 21.41 4.47 3.22
CA ASN A 249 22.62 3.64 3.32
C ASN A 249 22.29 2.21 3.76
N CYS A 250 21.10 1.99 4.32
CA CYS A 250 20.71 0.72 4.90
C CYS A 250 19.19 0.58 4.93
N ILE A 251 18.71 -0.56 4.44
CA ILE A 251 17.32 -0.95 4.46
C ILE A 251 17.19 -2.20 5.31
N TRP A 252 16.18 -2.22 6.18
CA TRP A 252 15.75 -3.43 6.84
C TRP A 252 14.41 -3.85 6.28
N THR A 253 14.23 -5.14 6.03
CA THR A 253 12.97 -5.72 5.55
C THR A 253 12.55 -6.92 6.39
N ILE A 254 11.25 -7.15 6.40
CA ILE A 254 10.66 -8.35 6.98
C ILE A 254 11.21 -9.61 6.30
N SER A 255 11.56 -10.60 7.11
CA SER A 255 11.97 -11.92 6.66
C SER A 255 10.78 -12.86 6.75
N LEU A 256 10.31 -13.38 5.61
CA LEU A 256 9.26 -14.40 5.60
C LEU A 256 9.92 -15.78 5.66
N LYS A 257 9.45 -16.63 6.57
CA LYS A 257 9.81 -18.06 6.50
C LYS A 257 9.17 -18.63 5.23
N GLU A 258 9.79 -19.62 4.59
CA GLU A 258 9.31 -20.22 3.32
C GLU A 258 7.97 -20.99 3.44
N THR A 259 7.20 -20.75 4.49
CA THR A 259 5.90 -21.33 4.78
C THR A 259 4.74 -20.50 4.23
N GLU A 260 3.58 -21.14 4.07
CA GLU A 260 2.40 -20.53 3.46
C GLU A 260 1.82 -19.39 4.31
N VAL A 261 1.27 -18.37 3.65
CA VAL A 261 0.49 -17.32 4.32
C VAL A 261 -0.89 -17.91 4.63
N GLU A 262 -1.13 -18.22 5.89
CA GLU A 262 -2.41 -18.75 6.37
C GLU A 262 -3.33 -17.61 6.84
N VAL A 263 -4.62 -17.74 6.55
CA VAL A 263 -5.64 -16.90 7.19
C VAL A 263 -6.09 -17.69 8.42
N ALA A 264 -6.01 -17.11 9.62
CA ALA A 264 -6.40 -17.80 10.85
C ALA A 264 -7.88 -18.23 10.78
N VAL A 265 -8.13 -19.50 10.48
CA VAL A 265 -9.49 -20.03 10.34
C VAL A 265 -10.09 -20.25 11.72
N GLY A 266 -10.91 -19.28 12.17
CA GLY A 266 -11.82 -19.48 13.28
C GLY A 266 -12.97 -20.41 12.89
N SER A 267 -12.80 -21.72 13.10
CA SER A 267 -13.83 -22.77 13.18
C SER A 267 -14.86 -22.90 12.03
N SER A 268 -14.70 -23.97 11.25
CA SER A 268 -15.75 -24.77 10.56
C SER A 268 -16.43 -24.19 9.32
N ILE A 269 -15.86 -24.45 8.13
CA ILE A 269 -16.65 -24.60 6.90
C ILE A 269 -16.27 -25.95 6.26
N THR A 270 -17.19 -26.91 6.38
CA THR A 270 -17.11 -28.22 5.76
C THR A 270 -17.21 -28.06 4.24
N ILE A 271 -16.18 -28.50 3.52
CA ILE A 271 -16.25 -28.71 2.07
C ILE A 271 -17.01 -30.03 1.85
N ILE A 272 -18.24 -29.95 1.34
CA ILE A 272 -18.90 -31.10 0.75
C ILE A 272 -18.35 -31.23 -0.68
N LYS A 273 -17.80 -32.41 -0.99
CA LYS A 273 -17.21 -32.81 -2.28
C LYS A 273 -18.16 -32.63 -3.45
#